data_AF-A0A941N9V6-F1
#
_entry.id   AF-A0A941N9V6-F1
#
_cell.length_a   1.000
_cell.length_b   1.000
_cell.length_c   1.000
_cell.angle_alpha   90.00
_cell.angle_beta   90.00
_cell.angle_gamma   90.00
#
_symmetry.space_group_name_H-M   'P 1'
#
loop_
_entity.id
_entity.type
_entity.pdbx_description
1 polymer ?
#
loop_
_entity_poly.entity_id
_entity_poly.type
_entity_poly.pdbx_seq_one_letter_code
_entity_poly.pdbx_strand_id
1 'polypeptide(L)'
;ARSVLPHDLERAKWVLAGLTIPQMVARTKAEIAAKTYLMPEPGAMSFMLSKEQKLGTQGTHWHPHLMFFVAARDADMGANASGSPVLHPFAMAPDAYGTFLVPVGTWSDGTPAMDMH
;
A
#
# COMPACT_ATOMS: atom_id res chain seq x y z
N ALA A 1 10.34 13.42 8.04
CA ALA A 1 9.78 12.67 6.90
C ALA A 1 8.28 12.49 7.12
N ARG A 2 7.43 12.97 6.20
CA ARG A 2 5.99 12.64 6.18
C ARG A 2 5.80 11.30 5.47
N SER A 3 5.22 10.34 6.17
CA SER A 3 4.97 8.99 5.65
C SER A 3 3.53 8.55 5.90
N VAL A 4 3.17 7.36 5.41
CA VAL A 4 1.86 6.73 5.65
C VAL A 4 1.75 6.06 7.03
N LEU A 5 2.87 5.86 7.73
CA LEU A 5 2.92 5.13 9.01
C LEU A 5 1.94 5.66 10.08
N PRO A 6 1.76 6.98 10.27
CA PRO A 6 0.77 7.48 11.23
C PRO A 6 -0.65 6.98 10.95
N HIS A 7 -1.03 6.90 9.66
CA HIS A 7 -2.34 6.40 9.24
C HIS A 7 -2.48 4.91 9.47
N ASP A 8 -1.44 4.14 9.15
CA ASP A 8 -1.44 2.69 9.36
C ASP A 8 -1.55 2.34 10.85
N LEU A 9 -0.84 3.06 11.71
CA LEU A 9 -0.92 2.90 13.16
C LEU A 9 -2.31 3.26 13.69
N GLU A 10 -2.92 4.33 13.19
CA GLU A 10 -4.25 4.74 13.63
C GLU A 10 -5.33 3.75 13.19
N ARG A 11 -5.25 3.24 11.96
CA ARG A 11 -6.11 2.15 11.48
C ARG A 11 -5.95 0.89 12.34
N ALA A 12 -4.73 0.53 12.70
CA ALA A 12 -4.49 -0.61 13.59
C ALA A 12 -5.18 -0.40 14.94
N LYS A 13 -5.11 0.81 15.53
CA LYS A 13 -5.85 1.12 16.77
C LYS A 13 -7.36 0.99 16.58
N TRP A 14 -7.91 1.44 15.46
CA TRP A 14 -9.35 1.31 15.18
C TRP A 14 -9.78 -0.16 15.08
N VAL A 15 -9.00 -0.99 14.38
CA VAL A 15 -9.26 -2.44 14.30
C VAL A 15 -9.22 -3.06 15.70
N LEU A 16 -8.20 -2.75 16.50
CA LEU A 16 -8.07 -3.26 17.87
C LEU A 16 -9.21 -2.76 18.79
N ALA A 17 -9.76 -1.58 18.52
CA ALA A 17 -10.94 -1.04 19.19
C ALA A 17 -12.28 -1.62 18.68
N GLY A 18 -12.25 -2.58 17.74
CA GLY A 18 -13.44 -3.27 17.25
C GLY A 18 -14.20 -2.54 16.15
N LEU A 19 -13.59 -1.56 15.48
CA LEU A 19 -14.25 -0.90 14.35
C LEU A 19 -14.35 -1.83 13.14
N THR A 20 -15.48 -1.72 12.46
CA THR A 20 -15.73 -2.36 11.17
C THR A 20 -15.05 -1.60 10.02
N ILE A 21 -14.80 -2.28 8.90
CA ILE A 21 -14.23 -1.67 7.69
C ILE A 21 -15.02 -0.41 7.24
N PRO A 22 -16.38 -0.43 7.15
CA PRO A 22 -17.14 0.76 6.80
C PRO A 22 -16.93 1.94 7.76
N GLN A 23 -16.81 1.69 9.07
CA GLN A 23 -16.55 2.75 10.06
C GLN A 23 -15.15 3.37 9.86
N MET A 24 -14.14 2.55 9.59
CA MET A 24 -12.79 3.04 9.31
C MET A 24 -12.71 3.86 8.00
N VAL A 25 -13.43 3.42 6.96
CA VAL A 25 -13.57 4.17 5.71
C VAL A 25 -14.24 5.54 5.95
N ALA A 26 -15.31 5.56 6.75
CA ALA A 26 -16.00 6.81 7.08
C ALA A 26 -15.10 7.78 7.85
N ARG A 27 -14.31 7.29 8.83
CA ARG A 27 -13.33 8.11 9.56
C ARG A 27 -12.25 8.68 8.65
N THR A 28 -11.67 7.85 7.79
CA THR A 28 -10.65 8.30 6.82
C THR A 28 -11.22 9.41 5.93
N LYS A 29 -12.45 9.26 5.41
CA LYS A 29 -13.11 10.30 4.60
C LYS A 29 -13.31 11.60 5.38
N ALA A 30 -13.67 11.51 6.66
CA ALA A 30 -13.83 12.69 7.52
C ALA A 30 -12.50 13.43 7.74
N GLU A 31 -11.39 12.71 7.95
CA GLU A 31 -10.05 13.31 8.07
C GLU A 31 -9.60 14.01 6.79
N ILE A 32 -9.90 13.41 5.63
CA ILE A 32 -9.64 14.02 4.32
C ILE A 32 -10.46 15.31 4.16
N ALA A 33 -11.77 15.26 4.46
CA ALA A 33 -12.65 16.44 4.39
C ALA A 33 -12.22 17.55 5.36
N ALA A 34 -11.75 17.18 6.55
CA ALA A 34 -11.23 18.10 7.57
C ALA A 34 -9.81 18.60 7.27
N LYS A 35 -9.16 18.11 6.21
CA LYS A 35 -7.76 18.41 5.84
C LYS A 35 -6.76 18.08 6.95
N THR A 36 -7.08 17.13 7.82
CA THR A 36 -6.18 16.63 8.87
C THR A 36 -5.41 15.39 8.40
N TYR A 37 -5.75 14.85 7.23
CA TYR A 37 -5.08 13.70 6.64
C TYR A 37 -3.66 14.04 6.15
N LEU A 38 -2.64 13.39 6.74
CA LEU A 38 -1.24 13.59 6.39
C LEU A 38 -0.87 12.92 5.06
N MET A 39 -0.67 13.71 4.01
CA MET A 39 -0.11 13.20 2.75
C MET A 39 1.36 12.75 2.90
N PRO A 40 1.79 11.67 2.19
CA PRO A 40 3.18 11.26 2.12
C PRO A 40 4.04 12.27 1.36
N GLU A 41 5.33 12.33 1.67
CA GLU A 41 6.32 13.11 0.89
C GLU A 41 6.88 12.31 -0.30
N PRO A 42 7.49 12.97 -1.30
CA PRO A 42 8.17 12.27 -2.40
C PRO A 42 9.19 11.24 -1.89
N GLY A 43 9.11 10.01 -2.38
CA GLY A 43 9.96 8.91 -1.96
C GLY A 43 9.46 8.12 -0.75
N ALA A 44 8.29 8.45 -0.18
CA ALA A 44 7.66 7.62 0.83
C ALA A 44 7.40 6.22 0.27
N MET A 45 7.97 5.20 0.92
CA MET A 45 7.87 3.81 0.50
C MET A 45 7.90 2.84 1.67
N SER A 46 7.41 1.64 1.43
CA SER A 46 7.62 0.46 2.26
C SER A 46 7.95 -0.74 1.36
N PHE A 47 8.24 -1.88 1.97
CA PHE A 47 8.59 -3.10 1.24
C PHE A 47 8.06 -4.33 1.96
N MET A 48 7.74 -5.36 1.19
CA MET A 48 7.45 -6.70 1.69
C MET A 48 8.27 -7.68 0.87
N LEU A 49 9.43 -8.05 1.42
CA LEU A 49 10.42 -8.90 0.73
C LEU A 49 10.50 -10.31 1.33
N SER A 50 9.82 -10.56 2.46
CA SER A 50 9.85 -11.85 3.13
C SER A 50 8.96 -12.86 2.43
N LYS A 51 9.43 -14.11 2.35
CA LYS A 51 8.60 -15.25 1.97
C LYS A 51 7.42 -15.43 2.91
N GLU A 52 7.51 -15.00 4.16
CA GLU A 52 6.44 -15.18 5.16
C GLU A 52 5.40 -14.04 5.14
N GLN A 53 5.42 -13.19 4.12
CA GLN A 53 4.53 -12.05 4.05
C GLN A 53 3.05 -12.46 4.09
N LYS A 54 2.24 -11.67 4.80
CA LYS A 54 0.78 -11.86 4.93
C LYS A 54 0.06 -10.63 4.41
N LEU A 55 -0.59 -10.76 3.24
CA LEU A 55 -1.36 -9.69 2.61
C LEU A 55 -2.87 -9.77 2.92
N GLY A 56 -3.32 -10.85 3.55
CA GLY A 56 -4.71 -11.04 3.93
C GLY A 56 -4.93 -12.34 4.69
N THR A 57 -6.18 -12.58 5.07
CA THR A 57 -6.58 -13.74 5.89
C THR A 57 -6.66 -15.06 5.09
N GLN A 58 -6.66 -14.99 3.76
CA GLN A 58 -6.98 -16.12 2.85
C GLN A 58 -5.86 -16.42 1.81
N GLY A 59 -4.73 -15.72 1.83
CA GLY A 59 -3.83 -15.64 0.67
C GLY A 59 -2.43 -16.25 0.85
N THR A 60 -2.01 -16.98 -0.19
CA THR A 60 -0.64 -17.38 -0.54
C THR A 60 0.32 -16.17 -0.55
N HIS A 61 1.59 -16.40 -0.27
CA HIS A 61 2.63 -15.36 -0.34
C HIS A 61 2.65 -14.75 -1.75
N TRP A 62 2.54 -13.43 -1.85
CA TRP A 62 2.69 -12.72 -3.13
C TRP A 62 4.18 -12.54 -3.48
N HIS A 63 4.50 -11.95 -4.62
CA HIS A 63 5.89 -11.65 -5.00
C HIS A 63 6.53 -10.67 -4.00
N PRO A 64 7.87 -10.72 -3.79
CA PRO A 64 8.55 -9.67 -3.05
C PRO A 64 8.41 -8.36 -3.82
N HIS A 65 8.14 -7.26 -3.12
CA HIS A 65 7.81 -6.00 -3.79
C HIS A 65 8.11 -4.76 -2.93
N LEU A 66 8.25 -3.64 -3.61
CA LEU A 66 8.23 -2.29 -3.04
C LEU A 66 6.84 -1.70 -3.16
N MET A 67 6.46 -0.85 -2.22
CA MET A 67 5.24 -0.05 -2.23
C MET A 67 5.61 1.42 -2.19
N PHE A 68 5.26 2.18 -3.23
CA PHE A 68 5.44 3.62 -3.29
C PHE A 68 4.12 4.32 -2.98
N PHE A 69 4.18 5.32 -2.09
CA PHE A 69 3.02 6.10 -1.67
C PHE A 69 3.10 7.50 -2.27
N VAL A 70 2.29 7.75 -3.30
CA VAL A 70 2.35 8.98 -4.09
C VAL A 70 1.17 9.88 -3.74
N ALA A 71 1.45 11.13 -3.38
CA ALA A 71 0.40 12.07 -2.96
C ALA A 71 -0.67 12.33 -4.05
N ALA A 72 -0.32 12.18 -5.32
CA ALA A 72 -1.28 12.16 -6.42
C ALA A 72 -1.93 10.78 -6.53
N ARG A 73 -3.15 10.65 -5.99
CA ARG A 73 -3.94 9.40 -6.02
C ARG A 73 -4.11 8.84 -7.43
N ASP A 74 -4.42 9.71 -8.39
CA ASP A 74 -4.71 9.35 -9.77
C ASP A 74 -3.47 9.47 -10.67
N ALA A 75 -2.26 9.39 -10.11
CA ALA A 75 -1.05 9.31 -10.91
C ALA A 75 -1.07 8.03 -11.75
N ASP A 76 -0.82 8.15 -13.05
CA ASP A 76 -0.79 6.99 -13.94
C ASP A 76 0.41 6.07 -13.61
N MET A 77 1.61 6.64 -13.46
CA MET A 77 2.87 5.91 -13.21
C MET A 77 3.13 4.76 -14.22
N GLY A 78 2.41 4.73 -15.35
CA GLY A 78 2.39 3.60 -16.28
C GLY A 78 1.83 2.32 -15.64
N ALA A 79 1.05 2.43 -14.57
CA ALA A 79 0.60 1.31 -13.79
C ALA A 79 -0.39 0.44 -14.58
N ASN A 80 -0.23 -0.87 -14.49
CA ASN A 80 -1.07 -1.86 -15.18
C ASN A 80 -1.03 -1.78 -16.74
N ALA A 81 -0.15 -0.97 -17.33
CA ALA A 81 0.08 -0.95 -18.76
C ALA A 81 0.86 -2.20 -19.22
N SER A 82 0.68 -2.63 -20.47
CA SER A 82 1.40 -3.78 -21.03
C SER A 82 2.92 -3.55 -20.98
N GLY A 83 3.66 -4.51 -20.40
CA GLY A 83 5.11 -4.44 -20.22
C GLY A 83 5.58 -3.54 -19.06
N SER A 84 4.67 -2.89 -18.34
CA SER A 84 5.02 -2.11 -17.16
C SER A 84 5.21 -3.01 -15.93
N PRO A 85 6.27 -2.82 -15.13
CA PRO A 85 6.44 -3.51 -13.86
C PRO A 85 5.60 -2.90 -12.73
N VAL A 86 4.93 -1.76 -12.98
CA VAL A 86 4.20 -1.00 -11.96
C VAL A 86 2.76 -1.49 -11.89
N LEU A 87 2.30 -1.80 -10.68
CA LEU A 87 0.94 -2.23 -10.38
C LEU A 87 0.23 -1.20 -9.52
N HIS A 88 -1.06 -0.99 -9.78
CA HIS A 88 -1.93 -0.14 -8.95
C HIS A 88 -3.23 -0.89 -8.60
N PRO A 89 -3.21 -1.79 -7.60
CA PRO A 89 -4.34 -2.65 -7.25
C PRO A 89 -5.33 -1.98 -6.29
N PHE A 90 -5.02 -0.80 -5.75
CA PHE A 90 -5.77 -0.17 -4.66
C PHE A 90 -6.60 1.05 -5.08
N ALA A 91 -7.03 1.13 -6.34
CA ALA A 91 -7.79 2.29 -6.84
C ALA A 91 -9.04 2.62 -5.98
N MET A 92 -9.61 1.63 -5.29
CA MET A 92 -10.78 1.78 -4.42
C MET A 92 -10.47 2.01 -2.93
N ALA A 93 -9.20 2.08 -2.51
CA ALA A 93 -8.84 2.34 -1.12
C ALA A 93 -9.36 3.72 -0.67
N PRO A 94 -9.71 3.91 0.62
CA PRO A 94 -10.20 5.20 1.11
C PRO A 94 -9.10 6.27 1.20
N ASP A 95 -7.84 5.90 0.96
CA ASP A 95 -6.66 6.77 1.06
C ASP A 95 -6.67 7.93 0.08
N ALA A 96 -6.15 9.09 0.51
CA ALA A 96 -6.02 10.26 -0.36
C ALA A 96 -4.78 10.19 -1.27
N TYR A 97 -3.89 9.22 -1.06
CA TYR A 97 -2.71 8.95 -1.87
C TYR A 97 -2.89 7.69 -2.72
N GLY A 98 -2.05 7.54 -3.75
CA GLY A 98 -1.97 6.35 -4.58
C GLY A 98 -0.89 5.41 -4.05
N THR A 99 -1.18 4.11 -4.01
CA THR A 99 -0.21 3.06 -3.68
C THR A 99 0.18 2.31 -4.95
N PHE A 100 1.45 2.34 -5.29
CA PHE A 100 2.01 1.67 -6.48
C PHE A 100 2.97 0.58 -6.04
N LEU A 101 2.82 -0.62 -6.58
CA LEU A 101 3.68 -1.74 -6.24
C LEU A 101 4.61 -2.05 -7.39
N VAL A 102 5.85 -2.34 -7.06
CA VAL A 102 6.87 -2.76 -8.02
C VAL A 102 7.44 -4.07 -7.50
N PRO A 103 7.08 -5.22 -8.10
CA PRO A 103 7.66 -6.50 -7.73
C PRO A 103 9.16 -6.52 -8.03
N VAL A 104 9.91 -7.30 -7.27
CA VAL A 104 11.36 -7.47 -7.42
C VAL A 104 11.72 -8.94 -7.62
N GLY A 105 12.88 -9.21 -8.23
CA GLY A 105 13.28 -10.57 -8.62
C GLY A 105 13.85 -11.43 -7.49
N THR A 106 14.01 -10.91 -6.28
CA THR A 106 14.67 -11.60 -5.17
C THR A 106 13.93 -11.42 -3.85
N TRP A 107 13.81 -12.50 -3.09
CA TRP A 107 13.34 -12.47 -1.71
C TRP A 107 14.38 -11.87 -0.76
N SER A 108 13.97 -11.57 0.48
CA SER A 108 14.86 -11.04 1.52
C SER A 108 16.01 -11.97 1.91
N ASP A 109 15.90 -13.27 1.61
CA ASP A 109 16.97 -14.27 1.81
C ASP A 109 17.92 -14.38 0.60
N GLY A 110 17.75 -13.53 -0.42
CA GLY A 110 18.55 -13.50 -1.63
C GLY A 110 18.17 -14.55 -2.67
N THR A 111 17.23 -15.45 -2.39
CA THR A 111 16.78 -16.44 -3.38
C THR A 111 15.91 -15.79 -4.46
N PRO A 112 15.94 -16.31 -5.71
CA PRO A 112 15.06 -15.81 -6.76
C PRO A 112 13.58 -15.93 -6.41
N ALA A 113 12.80 -14.91 -6.73
CA ALA A 113 11.36 -15.03 -6.84
C ALA A 113 11.06 -15.72 -8.18
N MET A 114 10.57 -16.97 -8.14
CA MET A 114 10.26 -17.77 -9.34
C MET A 114 9.43 -16.95 -10.36
N ASP A 115 9.75 -17.12 -11.64
CA ASP A 115 9.67 -16.13 -12.72
C ASP A 115 8.48 -15.16 -12.70
N MET A 116 8.85 -13.88 -12.84
CA MET A 116 7.97 -12.81 -13.28
C MET A 116 7.79 -12.88 -14.80
N HIS A 117 6.80 -13.66 -15.25
CA HIS A 117 6.29 -13.64 -16.62
C HIS A 117 4.81 -13.26 -16.63
#